data_AF-A0ABD3TKJ2-F1
#
_entry.id   AF-A0ABD3TKJ2-F1
#
_cell.length_a   1.000
_cell.length_b   1.000
_cell.length_c   1.000
_cell.angle_alpha   90.00
_cell.angle_beta   90.00
_cell.angle_gamma   90.00
#
_symmetry.space_group_name_H-M   'P 1'
#
loop_
_entity.id
_entity.type
_entity.pdbx_description
1 polymer ?
#
loop_
_entity_poly.entity_id
_entity_poly.type
_entity_poly.pdbx_seq_one_letter_code
_entity_poly.pdbx_strand_id
1 'polypeptide(L)'
;MEDVESPNLPFTILRIRFMISPKLVIYDNACNLHNYCLNRDSVFFHETWFLVDRFHWCNHKGCHVGYNVSHYLQYGQLNSQVAEQCNSTLKRLKTMLSYMNVDNFKNHLRLFLWFRSMLHPDLPVKDIQVFRDLSKVYSKLKV
;
A
#
# COMPACT_ATOMS: atom_id res chain seq x y z
N MET A 1 -6.57 12.86 -16.69
CA MET A 1 -6.45 11.55 -16.00
C MET A 1 -5.14 11.60 -15.27
N GLU A 2 -5.15 11.67 -13.93
CA GLU A 2 -3.91 11.55 -13.16
C GLU A 2 -3.43 10.09 -13.25
N ASP A 3 -2.16 9.89 -13.58
CA ASP A 3 -1.57 8.56 -13.66
C ASP A 3 -1.64 7.89 -12.29
N VAL A 4 -2.38 6.79 -12.23
CA VAL A 4 -2.64 6.01 -11.01
C VAL A 4 -1.39 5.34 -10.43
N GLU A 5 -0.33 5.22 -11.23
CA GLU A 5 0.99 4.72 -10.80
C GLU A 5 1.98 5.85 -10.48
N SER A 6 1.52 7.11 -10.49
CA SER A 6 2.35 8.25 -10.14
C SER A 6 2.80 8.16 -8.68
N PRO A 7 4.09 8.38 -8.39
CA PRO A 7 4.59 8.44 -7.01
C PRO A 7 4.02 9.62 -6.22
N ASN A 8 3.33 10.56 -6.88
CA ASN A 8 2.71 11.72 -6.22
C ASN A 8 1.62 11.33 -5.22
N LEU A 9 0.77 10.36 -5.53
CA LEU A 9 -0.30 9.92 -4.63
C LEU A 9 0.25 9.32 -3.33
N PRO A 10 1.13 8.31 -3.36
CA PRO A 10 1.73 7.78 -2.13
C PRO A 10 2.54 8.83 -1.37
N PHE A 11 3.30 9.71 -2.04
CA PHE A 11 3.96 10.85 -1.39
C PHE A 11 2.98 11.74 -0.63
N THR A 12 1.88 12.11 -1.28
CA THR A 12 0.86 12.99 -0.69
C THR A 12 0.22 12.35 0.53
N ILE A 13 -0.09 11.05 0.47
CA ILE A 13 -0.65 10.34 1.62
C ILE A 13 0.36 10.28 2.77
N LEU A 14 1.63 9.96 2.48
CA LEU A 14 2.71 9.95 3.47
C LEU A 14 2.83 11.31 4.19
N ARG A 15 2.77 12.42 3.46
CA ARG A 15 2.89 13.77 4.06
C ARG A 15 1.65 14.22 4.83
N ILE A 16 0.45 13.85 4.39
CA ILE A 16 -0.80 14.26 5.06
C ILE A 16 -1.07 13.41 6.30
N ARG A 17 -0.73 12.12 6.26
CA ARG A 17 -1.08 11.17 7.34
C ARG A 17 -0.07 11.13 8.47
N PHE A 18 1.19 11.50 8.20
CA PHE A 18 2.27 11.35 9.17
C PHE A 18 2.93 12.69 9.47
N MET A 19 3.02 13.02 10.76
CA MET A 19 3.82 14.15 11.22
C MET A 19 5.32 13.84 11.22
N ILE A 20 5.68 12.56 11.38
CA ILE A 20 7.04 12.02 11.34
C ILE A 20 7.07 10.90 10.31
N SER A 21 8.05 10.91 9.41
CA SER A 21 8.09 9.92 8.34
C SER A 21 8.21 8.50 8.88
N PRO A 22 7.50 7.51 8.29
CA PRO A 22 7.67 6.11 8.63
C PRO A 22 9.13 5.68 8.48
N LYS A 23 9.60 4.78 9.35
CA LYS A 23 10.94 4.19 9.24
C LYS A 23 11.05 3.25 8.04
N LEU A 24 9.96 2.58 7.67
CA LEU A 24 9.91 1.64 6.56
C LEU A 24 8.63 1.83 5.73
N VAL A 25 8.82 2.00 4.43
CA VAL A 25 7.77 2.04 3.41
C VAL A 25 7.97 0.88 2.46
N ILE A 26 6.95 0.03 2.34
CA ILE A 26 6.95 -1.08 1.37
C ILE A 26 5.92 -0.80 0.30
N TYR A 27 6.37 -0.77 -0.95
CA TYR A 27 5.55 -0.38 -2.10
C TYR A 27 5.96 -1.11 -3.38
N ASP A 28 5.03 -1.34 -4.30
CA ASP A 28 5.30 -2.05 -5.56
C ASP A 28 6.29 -1.28 -6.45
N ASN A 29 6.19 0.06 -6.45
CA ASN A 29 7.04 0.98 -7.18
C ASN A 29 7.92 1.81 -6.22
N ALA A 30 8.44 1.18 -5.16
CA ALA A 30 9.17 1.85 -4.09
C ALA A 30 10.45 2.58 -4.56
N CYS A 31 11.11 2.10 -5.61
CA CYS A 31 12.32 2.74 -6.15
C CYS A 31 12.03 4.14 -6.74
N ASN A 32 10.96 4.27 -7.53
CA ASN A 32 10.54 5.56 -8.08
C ASN A 32 9.96 6.46 -6.98
N LEU A 33 9.22 5.89 -6.04
CA LEU A 33 8.72 6.62 -4.87
C LEU A 33 9.88 7.19 -4.03
N HIS A 34 10.93 6.41 -3.79
CA HIS A 34 12.09 6.85 -3.02
C HIS A 34 12.75 8.08 -3.66
N ASN A 35 13.05 8.01 -4.95
CA ASN A 35 13.61 9.13 -5.71
C ASN A 35 12.68 10.35 -5.68
N TYR A 36 11.37 10.13 -5.84
CA TYR A 36 10.38 11.21 -5.79
C TYR A 36 10.33 11.88 -4.42
N CYS A 37 10.31 11.10 -3.34
CA CYS A 37 10.29 11.60 -1.96
C CYS A 37 11.53 12.41 -1.63
N LEU A 38 12.73 11.92 -1.95
CA LEU A 38 13.98 12.64 -1.70
C LEU A 38 14.08 13.94 -2.52
N ASN A 39 13.60 13.95 -3.77
CA ASN A 39 13.62 15.15 -4.59
C ASN A 39 12.62 16.23 -4.13
N ARG A 40 11.56 15.85 -3.40
CA ARG A 40 10.50 16.75 -2.96
C ARG A 40 10.67 17.22 -1.52
N ASP A 41 11.06 16.33 -0.62
CA ASP A 41 11.13 16.59 0.81
C ASP A 41 12.17 15.66 1.47
N SER A 42 13.44 15.83 1.12
CA SER A 42 14.53 15.01 1.64
C SER A 42 14.63 15.04 3.17
N VAL A 43 14.34 16.18 3.80
CA VAL A 43 14.39 16.33 5.26
C VAL A 43 13.34 15.45 5.94
N PHE A 44 12.12 15.37 5.41
CA PHE A 44 11.11 14.49 5.98
C PHE A 44 11.48 13.02 5.82
N PHE A 45 12.01 12.62 4.65
CA PHE A 45 12.23 11.21 4.30
C PHE A 45 13.66 10.68 4.53
N HIS A 46 14.57 11.45 5.12
CA HIS A 46 16.00 11.09 5.24
C HIS A 46 16.27 9.78 6.01
N GLU A 47 15.41 9.41 6.97
CA GLU A 47 15.53 8.16 7.73
C GLU A 47 14.60 7.05 7.24
N THR A 48 13.86 7.28 6.15
CA THR A 48 12.87 6.33 5.65
C THR A 48 13.49 5.33 4.69
N TRP A 49 13.30 4.05 5.00
CA TRP A 49 13.67 2.95 4.13
C TRP A 49 12.55 2.67 3.13
N PHE A 50 12.88 2.68 1.85
CA PHE A 50 11.96 2.31 0.78
C PHE A 50 12.34 0.94 0.24
N LEU A 51 11.46 -0.05 0.42
CA LEU A 51 11.66 -1.41 -0.05
C LEU A 51 10.52 -1.85 -0.95
N VAL A 52 10.86 -2.70 -1.92
CA VAL A 52 9.90 -3.26 -2.86
C VAL A 52 9.26 -4.49 -2.27
N ASP A 53 7.95 -4.60 -2.49
CA ASP A 53 7.18 -5.76 -2.10
C ASP A 53 7.71 -7.07 -2.73
N ARG A 54 7.76 -8.17 -1.95
CA ARG A 54 8.36 -9.46 -2.36
C ARG A 54 7.75 -10.04 -3.64
N PHE A 55 6.44 -9.93 -3.81
CA PHE A 55 5.73 -10.46 -4.97
C PHE A 55 5.94 -9.63 -6.23
N HIS A 56 6.21 -8.34 -6.07
CA HIS A 56 6.48 -7.44 -7.19
C HIS A 56 7.97 -7.42 -7.56
N TRP A 57 8.86 -7.83 -6.65
CA TRP A 57 10.30 -7.86 -6.90
C TRP A 57 10.71 -8.69 -8.13
N CYS A 58 10.05 -9.83 -8.38
CA CYS A 58 10.39 -10.69 -9.53
C CYS A 58 10.20 -10.00 -10.89
N ASN A 59 9.35 -8.97 -10.95
CA ASN A 59 9.08 -8.20 -12.16
C ASN A 59 9.91 -6.92 -12.27
N HIS A 60 10.78 -6.65 -11.28
CA HIS A 60 11.57 -5.43 -11.27
C HIS A 60 12.77 -5.52 -12.21
N LYS A 61 12.92 -4.50 -13.06
CA LYS A 61 14.03 -4.39 -14.02
C LYS A 61 14.77 -3.07 -13.77
N GLY A 62 16.10 -3.11 -13.82
CA GLY A 62 16.93 -1.91 -13.74
C GLY A 62 17.03 -1.24 -12.36
N CYS A 63 16.52 -1.87 -11.30
CA CYS A 63 16.61 -1.35 -9.93
C CYS A 63 17.74 -2.03 -9.14
N HIS A 64 18.36 -1.30 -8.20
CA HIS A 64 19.42 -1.85 -7.35
C HIS A 64 18.86 -2.92 -6.39
N VAL A 65 19.65 -3.96 -6.11
CA VAL A 65 19.26 -5.08 -5.22
C VAL A 65 18.92 -4.64 -3.79
N GLY A 66 19.41 -3.48 -3.37
CA GLY A 66 19.09 -2.87 -2.07
C GLY A 66 17.59 -2.55 -1.87
N TYR A 67 16.80 -2.49 -2.94
CA TYR A 67 15.35 -2.35 -2.82
C TYR A 67 14.64 -3.67 -2.48
N ASN A 68 15.32 -4.81 -2.55
CA ASN A 68 14.71 -6.10 -2.27
C ASN A 68 14.58 -6.34 -0.76
N VAL A 69 13.35 -6.33 -0.25
CA VAL A 69 13.06 -6.61 1.17
C VAL A 69 13.58 -7.98 1.64
N SER A 70 13.74 -8.94 0.74
CA SER A 70 14.19 -10.30 1.08
C SER A 70 15.66 -10.38 1.49
N HIS A 71 16.49 -9.37 1.19
CA HIS A 71 17.89 -9.33 1.63
C HIS A 71 18.04 -8.92 3.09
N TYR A 72 16.99 -8.38 3.71
CA TYR A 72 17.02 -7.86 5.06
C TYR A 72 16.38 -8.86 6.03
N LEU A 73 17.22 -9.63 6.73
CA LEU A 73 16.79 -10.66 7.69
C LEU A 73 15.87 -10.10 8.78
N GLN A 74 16.09 -8.84 9.20
CA GLN A 74 15.24 -8.13 10.16
C GLN A 74 13.77 -8.00 9.71
N TYR A 75 13.50 -8.08 8.40
CA TYR A 75 12.17 -8.07 7.83
C TYR A 75 11.73 -9.44 7.33
N GLY A 76 12.45 -10.52 7.67
CA GLY A 76 12.18 -11.88 7.18
C GLY A 76 10.75 -12.36 7.46
N GLN A 77 10.24 -12.10 8.66
CA GLN A 77 8.89 -12.48 9.10
C GLN A 77 7.79 -11.51 8.65
N LEU A 78 8.17 -10.37 8.07
CA LEU A 78 7.21 -9.36 7.64
C LEU A 78 6.41 -9.86 6.44
N ASN A 79 5.09 -9.86 6.59
CA ASN A 79 4.19 -10.15 5.48
C ASN A 79 4.06 -8.90 4.59
N SER A 80 4.86 -8.81 3.54
CA SER A 80 4.79 -7.70 2.59
C SER A 80 3.55 -7.80 1.68
N GLN A 81 2.96 -8.99 1.59
CA GLN A 81 1.83 -9.34 0.72
C GLN A 81 0.45 -8.98 1.29
N VAL A 82 0.39 -8.35 2.47
CA VAL A 82 -0.90 -8.10 3.12
C VAL A 82 -1.83 -7.24 2.25
N ALA A 83 -1.29 -6.25 1.54
CA ALA A 83 -2.09 -5.44 0.62
C ALA A 83 -2.63 -6.26 -0.57
N GLU A 84 -1.88 -7.23 -1.09
CA GLU A 84 -2.36 -8.14 -2.14
C GLU A 84 -3.45 -9.08 -1.63
N GLN A 85 -3.28 -9.63 -0.43
CA GLN A 85 -4.28 -10.48 0.22
C GLN A 85 -5.58 -9.70 0.48
N CYS A 86 -5.48 -8.44 0.95
CA CYS A 86 -6.60 -7.52 1.05
C CYS A 86 -7.30 -7.34 -0.30
N ASN A 87 -6.55 -7.02 -1.34
CA ASN A 87 -7.10 -6.73 -2.66
C ASN A 87 -7.74 -7.95 -3.33
N SER A 88 -7.16 -9.13 -3.15
CA SER A 88 -7.77 -10.40 -3.59
C SER A 88 -9.11 -10.64 -2.90
N THR A 89 -9.18 -10.37 -1.59
CA THR A 89 -10.43 -10.49 -0.81
C THR A 89 -11.48 -9.47 -1.30
N LEU A 90 -11.10 -8.20 -1.48
CA LEU A 90 -11.98 -7.16 -2.01
C LEU A 90 -12.48 -7.49 -3.42
N LYS A 91 -11.63 -8.09 -4.27
CA LYS A 91 -12.01 -8.52 -5.62
C LYS A 91 -13.11 -9.59 -5.58
N ARG A 92 -13.08 -10.52 -4.62
CA ARG A 92 -14.14 -11.52 -4.41
C ARG A 92 -15.45 -10.87 -3.97
N LEU A 93 -15.37 -9.86 -3.11
CA LEU A 93 -16.55 -9.15 -2.64
C LEU A 93 -17.18 -8.27 -3.72
N LYS A 94 -16.37 -7.70 -4.63
CA LYS A 94 -16.85 -6.85 -5.72
C LYS A 94 -18.04 -7.46 -6.46
N THR A 95 -17.96 -8.75 -6.82
CA THR A 95 -19.03 -9.42 -7.57
C THR A 95 -20.33 -9.53 -6.78
N MET A 96 -20.27 -9.75 -5.46
CA MET A 96 -21.49 -9.77 -4.64
C MET A 96 -22.04 -8.36 -4.43
N LEU A 97 -21.14 -7.41 -4.21
CA LEU A 97 -21.46 -6.02 -3.93
C LEU A 97 -22.05 -5.28 -5.14
N SER A 98 -21.68 -5.68 -6.37
CA SER A 98 -22.19 -5.05 -7.61
C SER A 98 -23.68 -5.29 -7.85
N TYR A 99 -24.29 -6.30 -7.22
CA TYR A 99 -25.73 -6.56 -7.32
C TYR A 99 -26.53 -5.85 -6.21
N MET A 100 -25.88 -5.09 -5.33
CA MET A 100 -26.52 -4.39 -4.22
C MET A 100 -26.84 -2.93 -4.57
N ASN A 101 -27.88 -2.39 -3.94
CA ASN A 101 -28.09 -0.94 -3.92
C ASN A 101 -26.95 -0.23 -3.15
N VAL A 102 -26.78 1.07 -3.38
CA VAL A 102 -25.65 1.86 -2.86
C VAL A 102 -25.58 1.86 -1.32
N ASP A 103 -26.72 1.82 -0.63
CA ASP A 103 -26.75 1.82 0.83
C ASP A 103 -26.34 0.46 1.42
N ASN A 104 -26.83 -0.63 0.83
CA ASN A 104 -26.43 -2.00 1.19
C ASN A 104 -24.94 -2.24 0.89
N PHE A 105 -24.46 -1.71 -0.23
CA PHE A 105 -23.04 -1.72 -0.59
C PHE A 105 -22.18 -1.08 0.51
N LYS A 106 -22.53 0.15 0.93
CA LYS A 106 -21.79 0.88 1.96
C LYS A 106 -21.81 0.16 3.30
N ASN A 107 -22.96 -0.37 3.71
CA ASN A 107 -23.11 -1.09 4.97
C ASN A 107 -22.30 -2.41 4.99
N HIS A 108 -22.35 -3.18 3.90
CA HIS A 108 -21.55 -4.41 3.79
C HIS A 108 -20.05 -4.12 3.78
N LEU A 109 -19.61 -3.09 3.06
CA LEU A 109 -18.20 -2.70 3.02
C LEU A 109 -17.71 -2.24 4.39
N ARG A 110 -18.50 -1.43 5.12
CA ARG A 110 -18.17 -1.00 6.50
C ARG A 110 -18.03 -2.19 7.43
N LEU A 111 -19.00 -3.11 7.42
CA LEU A 111 -18.96 -4.31 8.27
C LEU A 111 -17.74 -5.18 7.96
N PHE A 112 -17.44 -5.38 6.67
CA PHE A 112 -16.27 -6.15 6.25
C PHE A 112 -14.95 -5.52 6.70
N LEU A 113 -14.79 -4.20 6.49
CA LEU A 113 -13.59 -3.48 6.92
C LEU A 113 -13.43 -3.51 8.44
N TRP A 114 -14.53 -3.33 9.18
CA TRP A 114 -14.53 -3.42 10.64
C TRP A 114 -14.12 -4.82 11.13
N PHE A 115 -14.74 -5.87 10.59
CA PHE A 115 -14.43 -7.26 10.95
C PHE A 115 -12.97 -7.61 10.65
N ARG A 116 -12.44 -7.13 9.51
CA ARG A 116 -11.04 -7.32 9.14
C ARG A 116 -10.07 -6.59 10.07
N SER A 117 -10.41 -5.36 10.48
CA SER A 117 -9.63 -4.61 11.46
C SER A 117 -9.62 -5.29 12.83
N MET A 118 -10.70 -5.99 13.22
CA MET A 118 -10.72 -6.77 14.46
C MET A 118 -9.88 -8.06 14.38
N LEU A 119 -9.86 -8.73 13.23
CA LEU A 119 -9.09 -9.97 13.04
C LEU A 119 -7.59 -9.75 12.85
N HIS A 120 -7.17 -8.55 12.47
CA HIS A 120 -5.77 -8.19 12.29
C HIS A 120 -5.42 -6.90 13.05
N PRO A 121 -5.45 -6.93 14.40
CA PRO A 121 -5.01 -5.79 15.21
C PRO A 121 -3.52 -5.47 15.00
N ASP A 122 -2.75 -6.44 14.52
CA ASP A 122 -1.30 -6.36 14.31
C ASP A 122 -0.89 -5.75 12.97
N LEU A 123 -1.85 -5.27 12.16
CA LEU A 123 -1.53 -4.42 11.02
C LEU A 123 -0.86 -3.14 11.57
N PRO A 124 0.46 -2.98 11.45
CA PRO A 124 1.16 -1.90 12.12
C PRO A 124 0.94 -0.64 11.31
N VAL A 125 -0.18 0.03 11.54
CA VAL A 125 -0.49 1.35 10.96
C VAL A 125 0.55 2.40 11.40
N LYS A 126 1.36 2.10 12.42
CA LYS A 126 2.29 3.07 13.03
C LYS A 126 3.69 3.10 12.43
N ASP A 127 4.25 1.98 11.97
CA ASP A 127 5.69 1.92 11.61
C ASP A 127 5.99 1.35 10.22
N ILE A 128 5.05 0.62 9.61
CA ILE A 128 5.27 -0.09 8.34
C ILE A 128 4.02 0.08 7.50
N GLN A 129 4.10 0.95 6.49
CA GLN A 129 2.99 1.11 5.58
C GLN A 129 3.22 0.35 4.29
N VAL A 130 2.44 -0.73 4.14
CA VAL A 130 2.22 -1.37 2.86
C VAL A 130 1.18 -0.52 2.14
N PHE A 131 1.64 0.44 1.34
CA PHE A 131 0.75 1.19 0.47
C PHE A 131 0.32 0.30 -0.68
N ARG A 132 -0.98 0.22 -0.95
CA ARG A 132 -1.44 -0.04 -2.31
C ARG A 132 -2.55 0.92 -2.68
N ASP A 133 -2.28 1.60 -3.77
CA ASP A 133 -3.17 2.22 -4.73
C ASP A 133 -4.67 2.17 -4.35
N LEU A 134 -5.10 3.16 -3.55
CA LEU A 134 -6.51 3.41 -3.25
C LEU A 134 -7.31 3.59 -4.55
N SER A 135 -6.66 3.98 -5.65
CA SER A 135 -7.31 4.11 -6.96
C SER A 135 -7.62 2.75 -7.60
N LYS A 136 -6.91 1.65 -7.32
CA LYS A 136 -7.31 0.28 -7.76
C LYS A 136 -8.55 -0.23 -7.04
N VAL A 137 -8.78 0.21 -5.79
CA VAL A 137 -10.03 -0.04 -5.08
C VAL A 137 -11.14 0.81 -5.70
N TYR A 138 -10.92 2.11 -5.91
CA TYR A 138 -11.94 3.01 -6.48
C TYR A 138 -12.25 2.76 -7.97
N SER A 139 -11.26 2.46 -8.81
CA SER A 139 -11.44 2.11 -10.24
C SER A 139 -12.08 0.74 -10.43
N LYS A 140 -11.83 -0.21 -9.51
CA LYS A 140 -12.59 -1.48 -9.48
C LYS A 140 -13.96 -1.32 -8.85
N LEU A 141 -14.26 -0.23 -8.15
CA LEU A 141 -15.58 0.04 -7.56
C LEU A 141 -16.44 1.01 -8.38
N LYS A 142 -15.89 1.63 -9.42
CA LYS A 142 -16.69 2.24 -10.49
C LYS A 142 -17.30 1.12 -11.33
N VAL A 143 -18.52 0.72 -10.95
CA VAL A 143 -19.55 0.29 -11.90
C VAL A 143 -19.99 1.54 -12.67
#